data_AF-A0A7Z9UAA9-F1
#
_entry.id   AF-A0A7Z9UAA9-F1
#
_cell.length_a   1.000
_cell.length_b   1.000
_cell.length_c   1.000
_cell.angle_alpha   90.00
_cell.angle_beta   90.00
_cell.angle_gamma   90.00
#
_symmetry.space_group_name_H-M   'P 1'
#
loop_
_entity.id
_entity.type
_entity.pdbx_description
1 polymer ?
#
loop_
_entity_poly.entity_id
_entity_poly.type
_entity_poly.pdbx_seq_one_letter_code
_entity_poly.pdbx_strand_id
1 'polypeptide(L)'
;MAIDFTDSLSEIQSILSRRTGSKEEERLLSLLRPLCEEGLSGVLNTIDLFRLIQALDDRRWGPKSRKEFLRILPKASRLTVAAKASLVRALASVTMELQSEQAIREIFLSETGEQLTELKLLVDCATDGRDLLHILTYLISSADVRFDIVQHFQKSTQGVPQTLRVVSDIDDTLFSSLNDNRYPKGTIYPGALEVLAALSQAPPVFLTARPELVASVFERLTHTQLQRFGIKRCTVLSGRVGGLFGHQRMADQKARTLTSYAELYPEHQFIFLGDSGQGDLAMAETLLRKKKSPVIRRAFIHRLAPGQPGSDPNHSLIRSYSDYAQLASALEELGFLTREQLERIEKSVTLPDLHSS
;
A
#
# COMPACT_ATOMS: atom_id res chain seq x y z
N MET A 1 -27.21 -14.28 30.99
CA MET A 1 -27.88 -13.00 30.73
C MET A 1 -27.40 -12.60 29.34
N ALA A 2 -28.26 -12.66 28.32
CA ALA A 2 -27.83 -12.31 26.97
C ALA A 2 -27.47 -10.82 26.96
N ILE A 3 -26.22 -10.50 26.63
CA ILE A 3 -25.80 -9.11 26.45
C ILE A 3 -26.62 -8.56 25.28
N ASP A 4 -27.32 -7.46 25.48
CA ASP A 4 -27.91 -6.74 24.35
C ASP A 4 -26.77 -6.07 23.57
N PHE A 5 -26.33 -6.77 22.53
CA PHE A 5 -25.26 -6.35 21.63
C PHE A 5 -25.57 -5.00 20.98
N THR A 6 -26.84 -4.72 20.71
CA THR A 6 -27.28 -3.51 19.99
C THR A 6 -27.13 -2.29 20.88
N ASP A 7 -27.60 -2.40 22.12
CA ASP A 7 -27.50 -1.33 23.12
C ASP A 7 -26.04 -1.02 23.43
N SER A 8 -25.21 -2.05 23.65
CA SER A 8 -23.79 -1.90 23.94
C SER A 8 -23.03 -1.18 22.80
N LEU A 9 -23.33 -1.53 21.54
CA LEU A 9 -22.72 -0.86 20.38
C LEU A 9 -23.15 0.60 20.26
N SER A 10 -24.43 0.89 20.49
CA SER A 10 -24.95 2.27 20.45
C SER A 10 -24.31 3.14 21.54
N GLU A 11 -24.09 2.59 22.73
CA GLU A 11 -23.43 3.29 23.83
C GLU A 11 -21.95 3.55 23.52
N ILE A 12 -21.23 2.56 22.98
CA ILE A 12 -19.85 2.74 22.53
C ILE A 12 -19.77 3.88 21.52
N GLN A 13 -20.63 3.88 20.50
CA GLN A 13 -20.65 4.94 19.49
C GLN A 13 -20.94 6.33 20.09
N SER A 14 -21.86 6.41 21.06
CA SER A 14 -22.16 7.64 21.79
C SER A 14 -20.98 8.13 22.64
N ILE A 15 -20.21 7.23 23.25
CA ILE A 15 -19.00 7.60 23.98
C ILE A 15 -17.92 8.11 23.02
N LEU A 16 -17.73 7.43 21.88
CA LEU A 16 -16.73 7.79 20.87
C LEU A 16 -17.07 9.07 20.07
N SER A 17 -18.30 9.59 20.18
CA SER A 17 -18.69 10.86 19.53
C SER A 17 -18.31 12.10 20.33
N ARG A 18 -17.75 11.94 21.54
CA ARG A 18 -17.38 13.04 22.45
C ARG A 18 -15.95 12.86 22.97
N ARG A 19 -15.39 13.89 23.60
CA ARG A 19 -14.11 13.76 24.32
C ARG A 19 -14.27 12.76 25.47
N THR A 20 -13.32 11.83 25.57
CA THR A 20 -13.28 10.82 26.63
C THR A 20 -12.37 11.24 27.78
N GLY A 21 -12.86 11.04 29.01
CA GLY A 21 -12.06 11.07 30.22
C GLY A 21 -11.89 9.67 30.79
N SER A 22 -11.27 9.57 31.97
CA SER A 22 -11.00 8.27 32.60
C SER A 22 -12.26 7.45 32.91
N LYS A 23 -13.39 8.10 33.19
CA LYS A 23 -14.67 7.41 33.45
C LYS A 23 -15.25 6.83 32.17
N GLU A 24 -15.18 7.57 31.07
CA GLU A 24 -15.60 7.10 29.75
C GLU A 24 -14.72 5.95 29.26
N GLU A 25 -13.40 6.04 29.47
CA GLU A 25 -12.46 4.96 29.17
C GLU A 25 -12.78 3.67 29.95
N GLU A 26 -13.02 3.78 31.26
CA GLU A 26 -13.42 2.64 32.10
C GLU A 26 -14.74 2.03 31.63
N ARG A 27 -15.72 2.88 31.28
CA ARG A 27 -17.01 2.44 30.73
C ARG A 27 -16.82 1.71 29.41
N LEU A 28 -16.00 2.23 28.49
CA LEU A 28 -15.68 1.57 27.22
C LEU A 28 -15.08 0.18 27.45
N LEU A 29 -14.10 0.06 28.35
CA LEU A 29 -13.49 -1.23 28.67
C LEU A 29 -14.50 -2.22 29.26
N SER A 30 -15.43 -1.74 30.10
CA SER A 30 -16.50 -2.58 30.68
C SER A 30 -17.47 -3.11 29.64
N LEU A 31 -17.77 -2.33 28.60
CA LEU A 31 -18.63 -2.73 27.48
C LEU A 31 -17.90 -3.67 26.52
N LEU A 32 -16.60 -3.43 26.28
CA LEU A 32 -15.81 -4.22 25.33
C LEU A 32 -15.43 -5.60 25.86
N ARG A 33 -15.12 -5.73 27.17
CA ARG A 33 -14.68 -7.00 27.78
C ARG A 33 -15.61 -8.18 27.47
N PRO A 34 -16.93 -8.11 27.69
CA PRO A 34 -17.82 -9.23 27.38
C PRO A 34 -17.95 -9.47 25.86
N LEU A 35 -17.90 -8.42 25.03
CA LEU A 35 -17.93 -8.55 23.57
C LEU A 35 -16.68 -9.27 23.03
N CYS A 36 -15.54 -9.11 23.71
CA CYS A 36 -14.31 -9.82 23.39
C CYS A 36 -14.42 -11.33 23.63
N GLU A 37 -15.22 -11.76 24.60
CA GLU A 37 -15.35 -13.17 24.98
C GLU A 37 -16.30 -13.94 24.03
N GLU A 38 -17.33 -13.28 23.48
CA GLU A 38 -18.38 -13.93 22.69
C GLU A 38 -18.17 -13.89 21.16
N GLY A 39 -17.29 -13.03 20.62
CA GLY A 39 -16.97 -13.04 19.19
C GLY A 39 -16.74 -11.64 18.59
N LEU A 40 -15.63 -11.01 18.94
CA LEU A 40 -15.34 -9.60 18.63
C LEU A 40 -15.19 -9.26 17.13
N SER A 41 -15.00 -10.23 16.23
CA SER A 41 -14.74 -9.94 14.81
C SER A 41 -15.85 -9.09 14.16
N GLY A 42 -17.12 -9.35 14.48
CA GLY A 42 -18.23 -8.53 13.99
C GLY A 42 -18.23 -7.12 14.60
N VAL A 43 -17.92 -7.03 15.88
CA VAL A 43 -17.87 -5.76 16.64
C VAL A 43 -16.74 -4.85 16.17
N LEU A 44 -15.53 -5.38 15.97
CA LEU A 44 -14.37 -4.64 15.46
C LEU A 44 -14.62 -4.05 14.07
N ASN A 45 -15.43 -4.72 13.25
CA ASN A 45 -15.78 -4.24 11.91
C ASN A 45 -16.89 -3.17 11.93
N THR A 46 -17.60 -3.01 13.05
CA THR A 46 -18.74 -2.07 13.19
C THR A 46 -18.35 -0.79 13.95
N ILE A 47 -17.33 -0.88 14.81
CA ILE A 47 -16.83 0.26 15.59
C ILE A 47 -15.74 1.00 14.81
N ASP A 48 -15.73 2.33 14.90
CA ASP A 48 -14.60 3.15 14.47
C ASP A 48 -13.38 2.89 15.38
N LEU A 49 -12.57 1.90 15.02
CA LEU A 49 -11.40 1.47 15.78
C LEU A 49 -10.37 2.57 15.96
N PHE A 50 -10.26 3.47 14.97
CA PHE A 50 -9.38 4.62 15.06
C PHE A 50 -9.80 5.52 16.23
N ARG A 51 -11.10 5.89 16.31
CA ARG A 51 -11.62 6.67 17.43
C ARG A 51 -11.51 5.92 18.75
N LEU A 52 -11.73 4.60 18.75
CA LEU A 52 -11.60 3.80 19.96
C LEU A 52 -10.18 3.84 20.52
N ILE A 53 -9.17 3.61 19.70
CA ILE A 53 -7.76 3.64 20.13
C ILE A 53 -7.35 5.05 20.57
N GLN A 54 -7.85 6.10 19.90
CA GLN A 54 -7.60 7.48 20.33
C GLN A 54 -8.29 7.85 21.65
N ALA A 55 -9.48 7.29 21.90
CA ALA A 55 -10.24 7.53 23.11
C ALA A 55 -9.60 6.88 24.36
N LEU A 56 -8.83 5.81 24.17
CA LEU A 56 -8.14 5.07 25.22
C LEU A 56 -6.71 5.59 25.41
N ASP A 57 -6.47 6.25 26.54
CA ASP A 57 -5.18 6.85 26.87
C ASP A 57 -4.44 6.10 27.97
N ASP A 58 -3.11 6.07 27.86
CA ASP A 58 -2.21 5.47 28.85
C ASP A 58 -1.57 6.56 29.70
N ARG A 59 -2.40 7.18 30.56
CA ARG A 59 -2.05 8.37 31.34
C ARG A 59 -0.77 8.17 32.16
N ARG A 60 0.08 9.20 32.22
CA ARG A 60 1.32 9.16 33.04
C ARG A 60 1.02 8.88 34.52
N TRP A 61 -0.08 9.44 35.01
CA TRP A 61 -0.64 9.22 36.35
C TRP A 61 -2.13 8.90 36.18
N GLY A 62 -2.52 7.65 36.41
CA GLY A 62 -3.90 7.18 36.19
C GLY A 62 -3.98 5.83 35.48
N PRO A 63 -5.18 5.45 35.00
CA PRO A 63 -5.40 4.17 34.32
C PRO A 63 -4.59 4.08 33.01
N LYS A 64 -4.25 2.83 32.67
CA LYS A 64 -3.57 2.44 31.43
C LYS A 64 -4.58 1.78 30.49
N SER A 65 -5.55 2.58 30.05
CA SER A 65 -6.76 2.10 29.39
C SER A 65 -6.47 1.46 28.03
N ARG A 66 -5.47 1.97 27.29
CA ARG A 66 -5.04 1.37 26.02
C ARG A 66 -4.37 0.03 26.24
N LYS A 67 -3.48 -0.06 27.23
CA LYS A 67 -2.84 -1.33 27.60
C LYS A 67 -3.85 -2.37 28.05
N GLU A 68 -4.87 -1.97 28.81
CA GLU A 68 -5.93 -2.89 29.22
C GLU A 68 -6.80 -3.32 28.04
N PHE A 69 -7.13 -2.42 27.12
CA PHE A 69 -7.82 -2.77 25.88
C PHE A 69 -7.06 -3.85 25.08
N LEU A 70 -5.76 -3.67 24.87
CA LEU A 70 -4.92 -4.66 24.19
C LEU A 70 -4.92 -6.02 24.89
N ARG A 71 -5.06 -6.05 26.21
CA ARG A 71 -5.12 -7.31 26.99
C ARG A 71 -6.45 -8.03 26.88
N ILE A 72 -7.55 -7.31 26.74
CA ILE A 72 -8.88 -7.92 26.60
C ILE A 72 -9.19 -8.34 25.17
N LEU A 73 -8.40 -7.91 24.18
CA LEU A 73 -8.57 -8.37 22.81
C LEU A 73 -8.46 -9.90 22.74
N PRO A 74 -9.30 -10.57 21.92
CA PRO A 74 -9.14 -11.99 21.64
C PRO A 74 -7.73 -12.28 21.14
N LYS A 75 -7.25 -13.51 21.40
CA LYS A 75 -6.04 -14.00 20.72
C LYS A 75 -6.19 -13.77 19.22
N ALA A 76 -5.15 -13.24 18.58
CA ALA A 76 -5.18 -12.89 17.18
C ALA A 76 -5.73 -14.04 16.30
N SER A 77 -5.42 -15.29 16.61
CA SER A 77 -5.95 -16.48 15.89
C SER A 77 -7.49 -16.61 15.84
N ARG A 78 -8.25 -15.87 16.65
CA ARG A 78 -9.72 -15.85 16.63
C ARG A 78 -10.32 -14.69 15.82
N LEU A 79 -9.48 -13.75 15.38
CA LEU A 79 -9.91 -12.60 14.60
C LEU A 79 -9.88 -12.92 13.11
N THR A 80 -10.84 -12.38 12.36
CA THR A 80 -10.79 -12.41 10.89
C THR A 80 -9.61 -11.58 10.36
N VAL A 81 -9.12 -11.91 9.17
CA VAL A 81 -8.05 -11.16 8.48
C VAL A 81 -8.41 -9.67 8.33
N ALA A 82 -9.66 -9.36 8.00
CA ALA A 82 -10.14 -7.97 7.91
C ALA A 82 -10.08 -7.25 9.26
N ALA A 83 -10.52 -7.88 10.35
CA ALA A 83 -10.47 -7.30 11.68
C ALA A 83 -9.02 -7.09 12.15
N LYS A 84 -8.12 -8.04 11.84
CA LYS A 84 -6.68 -7.92 12.08
C LYS A 84 -6.09 -6.71 11.36
N ALA A 85 -6.40 -6.56 10.07
CA ALA A 85 -5.94 -5.41 9.29
C ALA A 85 -6.41 -4.10 9.91
N SER A 86 -7.71 -3.96 10.19
CA SER A 86 -8.28 -2.76 10.82
C SER A 86 -7.65 -2.43 12.18
N LEU A 87 -7.31 -3.45 12.98
CA LEU A 87 -6.62 -3.25 14.26
C LEU A 87 -5.19 -2.77 14.05
N VAL A 88 -4.42 -3.37 13.14
CA VAL A 88 -3.07 -2.91 12.78
C VAL A 88 -3.13 -1.45 12.33
N ARG A 89 -4.09 -1.08 11.48
CA ARG A 89 -4.31 0.29 11.03
C ARG A 89 -4.58 1.25 12.17
N ALA A 90 -5.47 0.89 13.09
CA ALA A 90 -5.83 1.73 14.22
C ALA A 90 -4.66 1.91 15.21
N LEU A 91 -3.86 0.87 15.45
CA LEU A 91 -2.66 0.97 16.28
C LEU A 91 -1.58 1.82 15.62
N ALA A 92 -1.41 1.66 14.31
CA ALA A 92 -0.50 2.47 13.52
C ALA A 92 -0.94 3.93 13.39
N SER A 93 -2.17 4.30 13.77
CA SER A 93 -2.70 5.65 13.63
C SER A 93 -2.34 6.59 14.81
N VAL A 94 -1.98 6.02 15.95
CA VAL A 94 -1.58 6.75 17.17
C VAL A 94 -0.08 6.64 17.43
N THR A 95 0.40 7.29 18.49
CA THR A 95 1.79 7.14 18.93
C THR A 95 2.08 5.66 19.20
N MET A 96 3.06 5.10 18.48
CA MET A 96 3.43 3.70 18.60
C MET A 96 4.20 3.45 19.89
N GLU A 97 3.60 2.69 20.80
CA GLU A 97 4.23 2.22 22.03
C GLU A 97 4.60 0.74 21.91
N LEU A 98 5.56 0.27 22.70
CA LEU A 98 6.06 -1.11 22.62
C LEU A 98 4.94 -2.17 22.71
N GLN A 99 3.89 -1.94 23.52
CA GLN A 99 2.76 -2.88 23.58
C GLN A 99 1.97 -2.92 22.27
N SER A 100 1.84 -1.80 21.58
CA SER A 100 1.19 -1.74 20.26
C SER A 100 2.07 -2.43 19.20
N GLU A 101 3.39 -2.25 19.26
CA GLU A 101 4.34 -2.97 18.41
C GLU A 101 4.23 -4.49 18.60
N GLN A 102 4.17 -4.95 19.86
CA GLN A 102 4.00 -6.37 20.18
C GLN A 102 2.63 -6.91 19.73
N ALA A 103 1.56 -6.13 19.87
CA ALA A 103 0.25 -6.52 19.36
C ALA A 103 0.25 -6.67 17.82
N ILE A 104 0.86 -5.71 17.10
CA ILE A 104 1.04 -5.80 15.64
C ILE A 104 1.85 -7.04 15.25
N ARG A 105 2.93 -7.33 15.99
CA ARG A 105 3.73 -8.54 15.82
C ARG A 105 2.89 -9.81 15.96
N GLU A 106 2.15 -9.94 17.07
CA GLU A 106 1.30 -11.10 17.32
C GLU A 106 0.23 -11.29 16.23
N ILE A 107 -0.34 -10.18 15.72
CA ILE A 107 -1.30 -10.22 14.61
C ILE A 107 -0.66 -10.80 13.35
N PHE A 108 0.49 -10.29 12.91
CA PHE A 108 1.16 -10.79 11.71
C PHE A 108 1.66 -12.23 11.86
N LEU A 109 2.22 -12.58 13.02
CA LEU A 109 2.71 -13.93 13.29
C LEU A 109 1.59 -14.97 13.39
N SER A 110 0.33 -14.53 13.58
CA SER A 110 -0.83 -15.43 13.66
C SER A 110 -1.33 -15.94 12.31
N GLU A 111 -0.86 -15.38 11.19
CA GLU A 111 -1.29 -15.74 9.84
C GLU A 111 -0.16 -16.33 9.00
N THR A 112 -0.51 -17.23 8.07
CA THR A 112 0.42 -17.82 7.11
C THR A 112 -0.24 -17.96 5.73
N GLY A 113 0.56 -18.28 4.71
CA GLY A 113 0.07 -18.53 3.35
C GLY A 113 -0.73 -17.36 2.77
N GLU A 114 -1.82 -17.69 2.08
CA GLU A 114 -2.70 -16.71 1.43
C GLU A 114 -3.34 -15.72 2.41
N GLN A 115 -3.67 -16.16 3.64
CA GLN A 115 -4.26 -15.28 4.67
C GLN A 115 -3.28 -14.21 5.14
N LEU A 116 -1.98 -14.55 5.22
CA LEU A 116 -0.94 -13.56 5.51
C LEU A 116 -0.77 -12.58 4.35
N THR A 117 -0.81 -13.07 3.09
CA THR A 117 -0.78 -12.20 1.91
C THR A 117 -1.96 -11.24 1.91
N GLU A 118 -3.17 -11.72 2.16
CA GLU A 118 -4.38 -10.89 2.27
C GLU A 118 -4.25 -9.84 3.39
N LEU A 119 -3.80 -10.25 4.59
CA LEU A 119 -3.59 -9.33 5.71
C LEU A 119 -2.63 -8.21 5.35
N LYS A 120 -1.48 -8.53 4.73
CA LYS A 120 -0.49 -7.53 4.28
C LYS A 120 -1.13 -6.56 3.30
N LEU A 121 -1.83 -7.05 2.28
CA LEU A 121 -2.48 -6.21 1.27
C LEU A 121 -3.55 -5.28 1.85
N LEU A 122 -4.36 -5.76 2.80
CA LEU A 122 -5.37 -4.94 3.47
C LEU A 122 -4.74 -3.84 4.33
N VAL A 123 -3.63 -4.14 5.01
CA VAL A 123 -2.88 -3.13 5.77
C VAL A 123 -2.24 -2.10 4.85
N ASP A 124 -1.76 -2.54 3.68
CA ASP A 124 -0.96 -1.74 2.76
C ASP A 124 -1.78 -0.73 1.93
N CYS A 125 -3.04 -1.04 1.60
CA CYS A 125 -3.92 -0.19 0.77
C CYS A 125 -4.51 1.04 1.48
N ALA A 126 -3.80 1.61 2.46
CA ALA A 126 -4.29 2.75 3.22
C ALA A 126 -4.10 4.07 2.48
N THR A 127 -4.92 5.07 2.82
CA THR A 127 -4.95 6.39 2.18
C THR A 127 -4.45 7.51 3.09
N ASP A 128 -3.74 7.17 4.16
CA ASP A 128 -3.45 8.07 5.30
C ASP A 128 -1.97 8.39 5.48
N GLY A 129 -1.08 7.98 4.57
CA GLY A 129 0.35 8.20 4.72
C GLY A 129 1.14 7.02 5.27
N ARG A 130 0.47 5.93 5.68
CA ARG A 130 1.10 4.90 6.51
C ARG A 130 0.97 3.52 5.88
N ASP A 131 1.49 3.30 4.69
CA ASP A 131 1.54 1.95 4.08
C ASP A 131 2.31 0.93 4.96
N LEU A 132 2.31 -0.36 4.58
CA LEU A 132 2.93 -1.40 5.39
C LEU A 132 4.45 -1.17 5.55
N LEU A 133 5.12 -0.69 4.51
CA LEU A 133 6.54 -0.35 4.56
C LEU A 133 6.79 0.79 5.55
N HIS A 134 5.96 1.82 5.56
CA HIS A 134 6.05 2.94 6.48
C HIS A 134 5.84 2.51 7.93
N ILE A 135 4.81 1.69 8.18
CA ILE A 135 4.53 1.14 9.52
C ILE A 135 5.75 0.39 10.05
N LEU A 136 6.27 -0.55 9.26
CA LEU A 136 7.38 -1.38 9.69
C LEU A 136 8.67 -0.56 9.82
N THR A 137 8.97 0.33 8.89
CA THR A 137 10.27 1.02 8.85
C THR A 137 10.35 2.19 9.83
N TYR A 138 9.26 2.92 10.04
CA TYR A 138 9.28 4.20 10.73
C TYR A 138 8.45 4.26 12.01
N LEU A 139 7.38 3.46 12.10
CA LEU A 139 6.52 3.48 13.29
C LEU A 139 6.96 2.44 14.33
N ILE A 140 7.43 1.26 13.91
CA ILE A 140 7.96 0.25 14.82
C ILE A 140 9.42 0.58 15.19
N SER A 141 9.60 1.04 16.41
CA SER A 141 10.91 1.40 16.96
C SER A 141 11.76 0.17 17.30
N SER A 142 11.16 -0.90 17.82
CA SER A 142 11.87 -2.13 18.19
C SER A 142 12.41 -2.88 16.97
N ALA A 143 13.74 -3.01 16.90
CA ALA A 143 14.41 -3.76 15.85
C ALA A 143 14.05 -5.25 15.88
N ASP A 144 13.89 -5.83 17.07
CA ASP A 144 13.53 -7.24 17.25
C ASP A 144 12.11 -7.51 16.75
N VAL A 145 11.17 -6.59 17.03
CA VAL A 145 9.79 -6.71 16.53
C VAL A 145 9.77 -6.64 15.00
N ARG A 146 10.47 -5.67 14.40
CA ARG A 146 10.56 -5.58 12.93
C ARG A 146 11.17 -6.84 12.33
N PHE A 147 12.26 -7.32 12.93
CA PHE A 147 12.97 -8.52 12.47
C PHE A 147 12.05 -9.75 12.49
N ASP A 148 11.34 -9.97 13.59
CA ASP A 148 10.41 -11.10 13.72
C ASP A 148 9.30 -11.07 12.66
N ILE A 149 8.70 -9.89 12.42
CA ILE A 149 7.64 -9.74 11.42
C ILE A 149 8.17 -10.01 10.01
N VAL A 150 9.28 -9.37 9.62
CA VAL A 150 9.85 -9.53 8.27
C VAL A 150 10.35 -10.96 8.05
N GLN A 151 11.00 -11.56 9.04
CA GLN A 151 11.42 -12.95 8.97
C GLN A 151 10.22 -13.90 8.82
N HIS A 152 9.11 -13.62 9.52
CA HIS A 152 7.87 -14.38 9.36
C HIS A 152 7.30 -14.22 7.96
N PHE A 153 7.28 -13.01 7.38
CA PHE A 153 6.84 -12.81 5.99
C PHE A 153 7.63 -13.65 4.99
N GLN A 154 8.96 -13.72 5.17
CA GLN A 154 9.86 -14.50 4.32
C GLN A 154 9.65 -16.02 4.41
N LYS A 155 9.29 -16.53 5.59
CA LYS A 155 9.13 -17.97 5.83
C LYS A 155 7.71 -18.46 5.58
N SER A 156 6.72 -17.71 6.05
CA SER A 156 5.33 -18.15 6.16
C SER A 156 4.52 -18.01 4.87
N THR A 157 5.15 -17.51 3.81
CA THR A 157 4.61 -17.43 2.44
C THR A 157 5.31 -18.41 1.49
N GLN A 158 6.24 -19.23 1.99
CA GLN A 158 6.88 -20.27 1.19
C GLN A 158 5.83 -21.28 0.72
N GLY A 159 5.70 -21.43 -0.60
CA GLY A 159 4.70 -22.32 -1.22
C GLY A 159 3.43 -21.63 -1.68
N VAL A 160 3.23 -20.34 -1.37
CA VAL A 160 2.17 -19.54 -1.99
C VAL A 160 2.52 -19.35 -3.48
N PRO A 161 1.58 -19.57 -4.42
CA PRO A 161 1.82 -19.31 -5.83
C PRO A 161 2.31 -17.89 -6.06
N GLN A 162 3.41 -17.74 -6.80
CA GLN A 162 3.92 -16.41 -7.12
C GLN A 162 2.92 -15.65 -7.98
N THR A 163 2.54 -14.46 -7.51
CA THR A 163 1.61 -13.59 -8.22
C THR A 163 2.31 -12.33 -8.71
N LEU A 164 1.83 -11.80 -9.83
CA LEU A 164 2.39 -10.59 -10.42
C LEU A 164 1.74 -9.35 -9.80
N ARG A 165 2.55 -8.36 -9.44
CA ARG A 165 2.10 -7.01 -9.07
C ARG A 165 2.73 -5.97 -9.98
N VAL A 166 1.97 -4.92 -10.26
CA VAL A 166 2.45 -3.76 -11.02
C VAL A 166 2.87 -2.66 -10.06
N VAL A 167 4.08 -2.15 -10.27
CA VAL A 167 4.59 -0.92 -9.67
C VAL A 167 4.67 0.11 -10.77
N SER A 168 4.02 1.25 -10.59
CA SER A 168 3.99 2.32 -11.57
C SER A 168 4.54 3.59 -10.96
N ASP A 169 5.36 4.32 -11.69
CA ASP A 169 5.48 5.76 -11.45
C ASP A 169 4.15 6.47 -11.76
N ILE A 170 4.01 7.72 -11.31
CA ILE A 170 2.79 8.52 -11.49
C ILE A 170 2.96 9.56 -12.59
N ASP A 171 3.91 10.49 -12.39
CA ASP A 171 4.02 11.72 -13.16
C ASP A 171 4.67 11.41 -14.53
N ASP A 172 4.01 11.73 -15.63
CA ASP A 172 4.42 11.39 -17.01
C ASP A 172 4.43 9.88 -17.33
N THR A 173 4.08 9.02 -16.37
CA THR A 173 3.82 7.59 -16.57
C THR A 173 2.33 7.28 -16.63
N LEU A 174 1.55 7.57 -15.57
CA LEU A 174 0.10 7.33 -15.52
C LEU A 174 -0.69 8.45 -16.21
N PHE A 175 -0.28 9.70 -15.99
CA PHE A 175 -0.88 10.88 -16.59
C PHE A 175 0.19 11.89 -16.99
N SER A 176 -0.12 12.69 -18.01
CA SER A 176 0.75 13.76 -18.49
C SER A 176 0.94 14.83 -17.41
N SER A 177 2.18 15.12 -17.02
CA SER A 177 2.48 16.02 -15.89
C SER A 177 3.43 17.15 -16.29
N LEU A 178 4.74 16.96 -16.17
CA LEU A 178 5.73 18.03 -16.32
C LEU A 178 6.51 17.96 -17.62
N ASN A 179 6.85 16.75 -18.06
CA ASN A 179 7.80 16.53 -19.15
C ASN A 179 7.12 16.19 -20.47
N ASP A 180 5.92 15.61 -20.45
CA ASP A 180 5.15 15.33 -21.66
C ASP A 180 4.29 16.52 -22.08
N ASN A 181 4.49 17.01 -23.31
CA ASN A 181 3.73 18.10 -23.91
C ASN A 181 2.79 17.63 -25.03
N ARG A 182 2.70 16.31 -25.27
CA ARG A 182 1.79 15.73 -26.27
C ARG A 182 0.33 15.77 -25.81
N TYR A 183 0.10 15.81 -24.51
CA TYR A 183 -1.22 15.83 -23.89
C TYR A 183 -1.37 17.03 -22.94
N PRO A 184 -2.60 17.53 -22.71
CA PRO A 184 -2.85 18.49 -21.64
C PRO A 184 -2.43 17.92 -20.28
N LYS A 185 -1.89 18.77 -19.40
CA LYS A 185 -1.49 18.35 -18.05
C LYS A 185 -2.66 17.79 -17.25
N GLY A 186 -2.45 16.70 -16.55
CA GLY A 186 -3.46 15.96 -15.80
C GLY A 186 -4.25 14.93 -16.62
N THR A 187 -4.00 14.82 -17.93
CA THR A 187 -4.65 13.82 -18.80
C THR A 187 -4.08 12.44 -18.48
N ILE A 188 -4.94 11.49 -18.07
CA ILE A 188 -4.57 10.07 -18.00
C ILE A 188 -4.23 9.62 -19.41
N TYR A 189 -3.12 8.92 -19.58
CA TYR A 189 -2.82 8.39 -20.91
C TYR A 189 -3.87 7.34 -21.31
N PRO A 190 -4.42 7.43 -22.53
CA PRO A 190 -5.39 6.45 -23.02
C PRO A 190 -4.82 5.02 -22.87
N GLY A 191 -5.60 4.08 -22.32
CA GLY A 191 -5.14 2.70 -22.07
C GLY A 191 -4.38 2.45 -20.76
N ALA A 192 -4.01 3.50 -20.01
CA ALA A 192 -3.16 3.33 -18.82
C ALA A 192 -3.85 2.55 -17.70
N LEU A 193 -5.11 2.89 -17.41
CA LEU A 193 -5.88 2.21 -16.37
C LEU A 193 -6.21 0.76 -16.76
N GLU A 194 -6.52 0.53 -18.04
CA GLU A 194 -6.79 -0.82 -18.54
C GLU A 194 -5.55 -1.71 -18.45
N VAL A 195 -4.36 -1.20 -18.75
CA VAL A 195 -3.11 -1.95 -18.57
C VAL A 195 -2.86 -2.29 -17.11
N LEU A 196 -3.02 -1.33 -16.19
CA LEU A 196 -2.84 -1.59 -14.75
C LEU A 196 -3.80 -2.68 -14.26
N ALA A 197 -5.08 -2.60 -14.65
CA ALA A 197 -6.09 -3.58 -14.28
C ALA A 197 -5.87 -4.97 -14.93
N ALA A 198 -5.31 -5.01 -16.14
CA ALA A 198 -5.07 -6.26 -16.86
C ALA A 198 -3.83 -7.02 -16.34
N LEU A 199 -2.81 -6.30 -15.86
CA LEU A 199 -1.56 -6.88 -15.36
C LEU A 199 -1.70 -7.56 -14.00
N SER A 200 -2.58 -7.07 -13.13
CA SER A 200 -2.70 -7.55 -11.75
C SER A 200 -4.11 -7.34 -11.23
N GLN A 201 -4.68 -8.38 -10.61
CA GLN A 201 -5.92 -8.26 -9.85
C GLN A 201 -5.70 -7.55 -8.50
N ALA A 202 -4.48 -7.60 -7.97
CA ALA A 202 -4.11 -6.88 -6.76
C ALA A 202 -3.99 -5.37 -7.06
N PRO A 203 -4.33 -4.50 -6.09
CA PRO A 203 -4.16 -3.05 -6.20
C PRO A 203 -2.76 -2.64 -6.69
N PRO A 204 -2.67 -1.65 -7.61
CA PRO A 204 -1.40 -1.16 -8.11
C PRO A 204 -0.62 -0.47 -6.99
N VAL A 205 0.70 -0.55 -7.11
CA VAL A 205 1.63 0.19 -6.25
C VAL A 205 2.13 1.38 -7.04
N PHE A 206 1.97 2.58 -6.52
CA PHE A 206 2.55 3.79 -7.08
C PHE A 206 3.84 4.15 -6.37
N LEU A 207 4.89 4.48 -7.11
CA LEU A 207 6.20 4.83 -6.58
C LEU A 207 6.50 6.29 -6.92
N THR A 208 6.67 7.15 -5.93
CA THR A 208 6.90 8.58 -6.14
C THR A 208 8.16 9.08 -5.44
N ALA A 209 8.85 10.03 -6.08
CA ALA A 209 10.00 10.72 -5.51
C ALA A 209 9.62 11.95 -4.65
N ARG A 210 8.33 12.21 -4.43
CA ARG A 210 7.86 13.40 -3.68
C ARG A 210 8.26 13.35 -2.19
N PRO A 211 8.61 14.48 -1.56
CA PRO A 211 9.11 14.53 -0.17
C PRO A 211 8.15 14.05 0.93
N GLU A 212 8.61 13.14 1.80
CA GLU A 212 7.87 12.56 2.95
C GLU A 212 7.26 13.57 3.94
N LEU A 213 7.95 14.68 4.26
CA LEU A 213 7.47 15.64 5.27
C LEU A 213 6.22 16.43 4.82
N VAL A 214 6.06 16.57 3.50
CA VAL A 214 4.83 17.08 2.87
C VAL A 214 3.97 15.94 2.33
N ALA A 215 4.45 14.69 2.38
CA ALA A 215 3.80 13.53 1.82
C ALA A 215 2.51 13.15 2.54
N SER A 216 2.32 13.35 3.85
CA SER A 216 0.98 13.04 4.40
C SER A 216 -0.12 13.90 3.74
N VAL A 217 0.18 15.14 3.37
CA VAL A 217 -0.73 16.02 2.63
C VAL A 217 -0.74 15.67 1.14
N PHE A 218 0.43 15.50 0.52
CA PHE A 218 0.52 15.18 -0.90
C PHE A 218 0.03 13.79 -1.26
N GLU A 219 0.27 12.78 -0.43
CA GLU A 219 -0.25 11.43 -0.57
C GLU A 219 -1.77 11.42 -0.43
N ARG A 220 -2.34 12.19 0.51
CA ARG A 220 -3.80 12.42 0.54
C ARG A 220 -4.30 13.06 -0.76
N LEU A 221 -3.58 14.04 -1.30
CA LEU A 221 -3.92 14.65 -2.60
C LEU A 221 -3.76 13.68 -3.76
N THR A 222 -2.70 12.87 -3.77
CA THR A 222 -2.41 11.82 -4.75
C THR A 222 -3.51 10.75 -4.70
N HIS A 223 -3.87 10.25 -3.52
CA HIS A 223 -5.01 9.33 -3.36
C HIS A 223 -6.31 9.97 -3.81
N THR A 224 -6.56 11.25 -3.47
CA THR A 224 -7.76 11.97 -3.96
C THR A 224 -7.76 12.06 -5.49
N GLN A 225 -6.62 12.33 -6.10
CA GLN A 225 -6.47 12.39 -7.56
C GLN A 225 -6.66 11.00 -8.20
N LEU A 226 -6.02 9.97 -7.67
CA LEU A 226 -6.16 8.59 -8.12
C LEU A 226 -7.60 8.08 -7.96
N GLN A 227 -8.28 8.44 -6.87
CA GLN A 227 -9.71 8.13 -6.67
C GLN A 227 -10.60 8.81 -7.71
N ARG A 228 -10.31 10.06 -8.10
CA ARG A 228 -11.00 10.74 -9.20
C ARG A 228 -10.81 10.01 -10.53
N PHE A 229 -9.66 9.36 -10.71
CA PHE A 229 -9.36 8.50 -11.86
C PHE A 229 -9.94 7.08 -11.74
N GLY A 230 -10.76 6.80 -10.72
CA GLY A 230 -11.39 5.50 -10.52
C GLY A 230 -10.52 4.46 -9.79
N ILE A 231 -9.30 4.81 -9.39
CA ILE A 231 -8.41 3.93 -8.63
C ILE A 231 -8.76 4.03 -7.14
N LYS A 232 -9.66 3.13 -6.70
CA LYS A 232 -10.19 3.13 -5.32
C LYS A 232 -9.25 2.50 -4.29
N ARG A 233 -8.40 1.57 -4.71
CA ARG A 233 -7.44 0.86 -3.86
C ARG A 233 -6.07 0.89 -4.53
N CYS A 234 -5.08 1.42 -3.84
CA CYS A 234 -3.68 1.45 -4.27
C CYS A 234 -2.77 1.70 -3.06
N THR A 235 -1.49 1.39 -3.23
CA THR A 235 -0.42 1.75 -2.30
C THR A 235 0.37 2.89 -2.92
N VAL A 236 0.74 3.94 -2.17
CA VAL A 236 1.57 5.04 -2.67
C VAL A 236 2.87 5.10 -1.87
N LEU A 237 3.94 4.55 -2.43
CA LEU A 237 5.26 4.54 -1.83
C LEU A 237 5.95 5.88 -2.05
N SER A 238 6.03 6.67 -1.00
CA SER A 238 6.75 7.96 -0.98
C SER A 238 8.17 7.77 -0.44
N GLY A 239 9.16 8.37 -1.10
CA GLY A 239 10.54 8.40 -0.60
C GLY A 239 10.74 9.43 0.52
N ARG A 240 11.68 9.18 1.46
CA ARG A 240 12.15 10.23 2.38
C ARG A 240 12.86 11.31 1.58
N VAL A 241 12.48 12.58 1.74
CA VAL A 241 13.26 13.68 1.17
C VAL A 241 13.37 14.87 2.09
N GLY A 242 14.62 15.20 2.43
CA GLY A 242 15.11 16.58 2.35
C GLY A 242 16.05 16.69 1.14
N GLY A 243 15.85 17.68 0.27
CA GLY A 243 16.88 18.17 -0.68
C GLY A 243 17.31 17.27 -1.85
N LEU A 244 16.43 16.44 -2.45
CA LEU A 244 16.79 15.73 -3.69
C LEU A 244 16.87 16.70 -4.89
N PHE A 245 18.08 17.10 -5.26
CA PHE A 245 18.40 17.65 -6.58
C PHE A 245 19.07 16.57 -7.43
N GLY A 246 18.49 16.25 -8.59
CA GLY A 246 19.08 15.40 -9.65
C GLY A 246 18.43 14.02 -9.85
N HIS A 247 18.30 13.61 -11.12
CA HIS A 247 17.65 12.35 -11.54
C HIS A 247 18.28 11.10 -10.91
N GLN A 248 19.61 11.06 -10.74
CA GLN A 248 20.29 9.91 -10.15
C GLN A 248 19.87 9.67 -8.69
N ARG A 249 19.75 10.73 -7.88
CA ARG A 249 19.37 10.57 -6.48
C ARG A 249 17.91 10.12 -6.35
N MET A 250 17.04 10.57 -7.25
CA MET A 250 15.65 10.09 -7.33
C MET A 250 15.63 8.59 -7.70
N ALA A 251 16.40 8.19 -8.70
CA ALA A 251 16.54 6.80 -9.10
C ALA A 251 17.03 5.91 -7.94
N ASP A 252 18.08 6.33 -7.24
CA ASP A 252 18.62 5.59 -6.10
C ASP A 252 17.61 5.46 -4.95
N GLN A 253 16.82 6.52 -4.70
CA GLN A 253 15.80 6.51 -3.67
C GLN A 253 14.64 5.59 -4.03
N LYS A 254 14.11 5.71 -5.25
CA LYS A 254 13.04 4.82 -5.73
C LYS A 254 13.51 3.34 -5.72
N ALA A 255 14.77 3.07 -6.10
CA ALA A 255 15.35 1.73 -6.06
C ALA A 255 15.42 1.16 -4.63
N ARG A 256 15.86 1.97 -3.65
CA ARG A 256 15.89 1.55 -2.24
C ARG A 256 14.49 1.27 -1.71
N THR A 257 13.55 2.20 -1.93
CA THR A 257 12.15 2.05 -1.51
C THR A 257 11.53 0.78 -2.08
N LEU A 258 11.67 0.53 -3.39
CA LEU A 258 11.10 -0.66 -4.01
C LEU A 258 11.81 -1.96 -3.57
N THR A 259 13.13 -1.92 -3.33
CA THR A 259 13.85 -3.08 -2.77
C THR A 259 13.30 -3.45 -1.39
N SER A 260 13.19 -2.48 -0.48
CA SER A 260 12.63 -2.72 0.86
C SER A 260 11.17 -3.13 0.81
N TYR A 261 10.38 -2.58 -0.10
CA TYR A 261 8.99 -2.98 -0.29
C TYR A 261 8.88 -4.44 -0.77
N ALA A 262 9.71 -4.85 -1.74
CA ALA A 262 9.70 -6.21 -2.27
C ALA A 262 10.08 -7.26 -1.20
N GLU A 263 10.91 -6.90 -0.22
CA GLU A 263 11.24 -7.78 0.92
C GLU A 263 10.02 -8.14 1.78
N LEU A 264 8.98 -7.31 1.78
CA LEU A 264 7.73 -7.57 2.51
C LEU A 264 6.81 -8.56 1.79
N TYR A 265 7.06 -8.81 0.50
CA TYR A 265 6.21 -9.61 -0.37
C TYR A 265 7.02 -10.62 -1.20
N PRO A 266 7.69 -11.59 -0.56
CA PRO A 266 8.43 -12.65 -1.24
C PRO A 266 7.56 -13.52 -2.18
N GLU A 267 6.25 -13.55 -1.97
CA GLU A 267 5.27 -14.24 -2.83
C GLU A 267 4.89 -13.45 -4.09
N HIS A 268 5.37 -12.21 -4.24
CA HIS A 268 5.07 -11.37 -5.40
C HIS A 268 6.29 -11.22 -6.31
N GLN A 269 6.00 -11.18 -7.61
CA GLN A 269 6.92 -10.68 -8.64
C GLN A 269 6.45 -9.32 -9.11
N PHE A 270 7.39 -8.41 -9.37
CA PHE A 270 7.05 -7.03 -9.74
C PHE A 270 7.38 -6.74 -11.21
N ILE A 271 6.43 -6.13 -11.92
CA ILE A 271 6.69 -5.40 -13.17
C ILE A 271 6.70 -3.92 -12.83
N PHE A 272 7.69 -3.21 -13.35
CA PHE A 272 7.78 -1.76 -13.19
C PHE A 272 7.36 -1.02 -14.47
N LEU A 273 6.51 0.01 -14.33
CA LEU A 273 6.16 0.98 -15.36
C LEU A 273 6.71 2.35 -14.92
N GLY A 274 7.47 3.01 -15.78
CA GLY A 274 8.03 4.34 -15.50
C GLY A 274 8.21 5.17 -16.76
N ASP A 275 8.81 6.34 -16.63
CA ASP A 275 9.05 7.27 -17.74
C ASP A 275 10.56 7.48 -18.05
N SER A 276 10.87 8.08 -19.19
CA SER A 276 12.26 8.37 -19.57
C SER A 276 12.83 9.67 -18.95
N GLY A 277 12.01 10.49 -18.29
CA GLY A 277 12.34 11.81 -17.76
C GLY A 277 12.76 11.83 -16.29
N GLN A 278 12.25 10.97 -15.42
CA GLN A 278 12.43 11.10 -13.95
C GLN A 278 13.44 10.15 -13.30
N GLY A 279 14.35 9.56 -14.09
CA GLY A 279 15.38 8.64 -13.59
C GLY A 279 14.88 7.19 -13.42
N ASP A 280 13.67 6.88 -13.87
CA ASP A 280 13.08 5.55 -13.80
C ASP A 280 13.83 4.49 -14.61
N LEU A 281 14.41 4.87 -15.76
CA LEU A 281 15.30 3.99 -16.51
C LEU A 281 16.54 3.58 -15.68
N ALA A 282 17.20 4.55 -15.04
CA ALA A 282 18.38 4.29 -14.20
C ALA A 282 18.03 3.44 -12.97
N MET A 283 16.84 3.66 -12.40
CA MET A 283 16.31 2.81 -11.34
C MET A 283 16.09 1.38 -11.83
N ALA A 284 15.40 1.20 -12.97
CA ALA A 284 15.11 -0.11 -13.53
C ALA A 284 16.40 -0.91 -13.82
N GLU A 285 17.40 -0.27 -14.42
CA GLU A 285 18.73 -0.87 -14.62
C GLU A 285 19.34 -1.33 -13.29
N THR A 286 19.26 -0.49 -12.24
CA THR A 286 19.77 -0.81 -10.91
C THR A 286 19.09 -2.04 -10.31
N LEU A 287 17.76 -2.13 -10.42
CA LEU A 287 16.97 -3.23 -9.88
C LEU A 287 17.15 -4.55 -10.65
N LEU A 288 17.51 -4.47 -11.93
CA LEU A 288 17.74 -5.61 -12.82
C LEU A 288 19.20 -6.11 -12.84
N ARG A 289 20.18 -5.31 -12.38
CA ARG A 289 21.61 -5.69 -12.36
C ARG A 289 21.90 -6.98 -11.56
N LYS A 290 21.09 -7.31 -10.54
CA LYS A 290 21.26 -8.53 -9.74
C LYS A 290 20.72 -9.77 -10.47
N LYS A 291 21.54 -10.38 -11.34
CA LYS A 291 21.16 -11.54 -12.19
C LYS A 291 20.51 -12.73 -11.47
N LYS A 292 20.82 -12.99 -10.19
CA LYS A 292 20.33 -14.18 -9.45
C LYS A 292 19.00 -13.98 -8.73
N SER A 293 18.62 -12.74 -8.43
CA SER A 293 17.36 -12.42 -7.74
C SER A 293 17.03 -10.94 -7.98
N PRO A 294 16.59 -10.59 -9.20
CA PRO A 294 16.22 -9.21 -9.49
C PRO A 294 14.95 -8.84 -8.71
N VAL A 295 14.88 -7.59 -8.24
CA VAL A 295 13.74 -7.08 -7.46
C VAL A 295 12.48 -7.00 -8.34
N ILE A 296 12.68 -6.65 -9.62
CA ILE A 296 11.64 -6.60 -10.63
C ILE A 296 11.93 -7.64 -11.71
N ARG A 297 10.88 -8.22 -12.30
CA ARG A 297 11.00 -9.16 -13.41
C ARG A 297 11.38 -8.44 -14.70
N ARG A 298 10.74 -7.29 -14.95
CA ARG A 298 10.91 -6.45 -16.14
C ARG A 298 10.52 -5.00 -15.84
N ALA A 299 11.00 -4.09 -16.67
CA ALA A 299 10.56 -2.71 -16.68
C ALA A 299 10.07 -2.28 -18.07
N PHE A 300 9.07 -1.42 -18.09
CA PHE A 300 8.58 -0.77 -19.30
C PHE A 300 8.67 0.75 -19.13
N ILE A 301 9.35 1.42 -20.05
CA ILE A 301 9.69 2.84 -19.95
C ILE A 301 8.96 3.64 -21.02
N HIS A 302 8.05 4.52 -20.58
CA HIS A 302 7.33 5.46 -21.44
C HIS A 302 8.28 6.50 -21.99
N ARG A 303 8.39 6.58 -23.32
CA ARG A 303 9.22 7.53 -24.03
C ARG A 303 8.46 8.84 -24.24
N LEU A 304 8.90 9.89 -23.54
CA LEU A 304 8.22 11.19 -23.57
C LEU A 304 8.59 12.04 -24.80
N ALA A 305 9.78 11.86 -25.36
CA ALA A 305 10.22 12.59 -26.55
C ALA A 305 11.09 11.73 -27.48
N PRO A 306 11.09 12.02 -28.80
CA PRO A 306 12.03 11.40 -29.74
C PRO A 306 13.48 11.66 -29.31
N GLY A 307 14.32 10.62 -29.32
CA GLY A 307 15.76 10.74 -28.99
C GLY A 307 16.10 10.75 -27.50
N GLN A 308 15.12 10.73 -26.58
CA GLN A 308 15.43 10.38 -25.19
C GLN A 308 15.94 8.94 -25.11
N PRO A 309 16.91 8.66 -24.21
CA PRO A 309 17.48 7.33 -24.08
C PRO A 309 16.34 6.33 -23.85
N GLY A 310 16.13 5.48 -24.84
CA GLY A 310 15.44 4.21 -24.64
C GLY A 310 16.33 3.28 -23.83
N SER A 311 15.77 2.17 -23.37
CA SER A 311 16.59 1.09 -22.82
C SER A 311 17.72 0.73 -23.79
N ASP A 312 18.92 0.43 -23.27
CA ASP A 312 19.98 -0.22 -24.05
C ASP A 312 19.35 -1.36 -24.86
N PRO A 313 19.51 -1.41 -26.20
CA PRO A 313 18.97 -2.48 -27.04
C PRO A 313 19.34 -3.89 -26.57
N ASN A 314 20.44 -4.02 -25.80
CA ASN A 314 20.90 -5.27 -25.24
C ASN A 314 20.26 -5.63 -23.89
N HIS A 315 19.54 -4.70 -23.24
CA HIS A 315 18.89 -4.94 -21.96
C HIS A 315 17.53 -5.60 -22.15
N SER A 316 17.51 -6.90 -22.46
CA SER A 316 16.31 -7.69 -22.81
C SER A 316 15.15 -7.67 -21.80
N LEU A 317 15.37 -7.18 -20.58
CA LEU A 317 14.38 -7.04 -19.51
C LEU A 317 13.76 -5.64 -19.38
N ILE A 318 14.26 -4.64 -20.13
CA ILE A 318 13.67 -3.29 -20.19
C ILE A 318 13.18 -3.07 -21.62
N ARG A 319 11.93 -2.63 -21.78
CA ARG A 319 11.38 -2.24 -23.09
C ARG A 319 10.85 -0.82 -23.03
N SER A 320 11.20 0.01 -24.01
CA SER A 320 10.57 1.32 -24.15
C SER A 320 9.27 1.23 -24.97
N TYR A 321 8.31 2.09 -24.65
CA TYR A 321 7.06 2.24 -25.42
C TYR A 321 6.70 3.72 -25.58
N SER A 322 5.92 4.06 -26.60
CA SER A 322 5.53 5.42 -26.94
C SER A 322 4.07 5.73 -26.60
N ASP A 323 3.24 4.68 -26.49
CA ASP A 323 1.85 4.72 -26.06
C ASP A 323 1.44 3.37 -25.43
N TYR A 324 0.27 3.33 -24.81
CA TYR A 324 -0.20 2.16 -24.09
C TYR A 324 -0.71 1.01 -24.99
N ALA A 325 -0.98 1.25 -26.27
CA ALA A 325 -1.25 0.17 -27.22
C ALA A 325 0.05 -0.60 -27.52
N GLN A 326 1.15 0.12 -27.74
CA GLN A 326 2.47 -0.49 -27.88
C GLN A 326 2.90 -1.23 -26.62
N LEU A 327 2.65 -0.68 -25.43
CA LEU A 327 2.89 -1.37 -24.16
C LEU A 327 2.08 -2.67 -24.08
N ALA A 328 0.79 -2.62 -24.37
CA ALA A 328 -0.09 -3.79 -24.33
C ALA A 328 0.37 -4.89 -25.29
N SER A 329 0.75 -4.53 -26.52
CA SER A 329 1.31 -5.48 -27.50
C SER A 329 2.58 -6.15 -26.96
N ALA A 330 3.50 -5.36 -26.39
CA ALA A 330 4.74 -5.90 -25.81
C ALA A 330 4.47 -6.81 -24.60
N LEU A 331 3.43 -6.55 -23.82
CA LEU A 331 3.04 -7.38 -22.68
C LEU A 331 2.38 -8.69 -23.13
N GLU A 332 1.56 -8.67 -24.18
CA GLU A 332 0.96 -9.86 -24.79
C GLU A 332 2.02 -10.78 -25.41
N GLU A 333 2.95 -10.23 -26.19
CA GLU A 333 4.10 -10.97 -26.75
C GLU A 333 4.92 -11.70 -25.67
N LEU A 334 4.99 -11.12 -24.47
CA LEU A 334 5.73 -11.67 -23.33
C LEU A 334 4.88 -12.60 -22.45
N GLY A 335 3.61 -12.80 -22.79
CA GLY A 335 2.66 -13.68 -22.10
C GLY A 335 2.12 -13.11 -20.78
N PHE A 336 2.22 -11.79 -20.56
CA PHE A 336 1.62 -11.14 -19.39
C PHE A 336 0.16 -10.76 -19.60
N LEU A 337 -0.25 -10.58 -20.85
CA LEU A 337 -1.63 -10.30 -21.24
C LEU A 337 -2.13 -11.39 -22.18
N THR A 338 -3.43 -11.63 -22.12
CA THR A 338 -4.15 -12.41 -23.13
C THR A 338 -4.50 -11.54 -24.35
N ARG A 339 -4.80 -12.18 -25.48
CA ARG A 339 -5.26 -11.49 -26.69
C ARG A 339 -6.52 -10.65 -26.45
N GLU A 340 -7.45 -11.14 -25.62
CA GLU A 340 -8.68 -10.41 -25.27
C GLU A 340 -8.36 -9.13 -24.48
N GLN A 341 -7.42 -9.21 -23.53
CA GLN A 341 -6.99 -8.03 -22.76
C GLN A 341 -6.31 -6.99 -23.66
N LEU A 342 -5.46 -7.42 -24.59
CA LEU A 342 -4.85 -6.54 -25.59
C LEU A 342 -5.89 -5.79 -26.41
N GLU A 343 -6.87 -6.50 -26.99
CA GLU A 343 -7.92 -5.89 -27.82
C GLU A 343 -8.79 -4.89 -27.03
N ARG A 344 -8.99 -5.13 -25.73
CA ARG A 344 -9.70 -4.19 -24.84
C ARG A 344 -8.90 -2.90 -24.64
N ILE A 345 -7.59 -3.01 -24.43
CA ILE A 345 -6.70 -1.85 -24.27
C ILE A 345 -6.58 -1.07 -25.59
N GLU A 346 -6.41 -1.74 -26.73
CA GLU A 346 -6.36 -1.07 -28.05
C GLU A 346 -7.62 -0.26 -28.33
N LYS A 347 -8.79 -0.76 -27.90
CA LYS A 347 -10.06 -0.02 -27.97
C LYS A 347 -10.08 1.21 -27.06
N SER A 348 -9.56 1.14 -25.83
CA SER A 348 -9.52 2.31 -24.94
C SER A 348 -8.51 3.36 -25.40
N VAL A 349 -7.45 2.97 -26.12
CA VAL A 349 -6.49 3.91 -26.72
C VAL A 349 -7.08 4.66 -27.92
N THR A 350 -7.95 4.00 -28.69
CA THR A 350 -8.55 4.55 -29.92
C THR A 350 -9.83 5.35 -29.69
N LEU A 351 -10.49 5.17 -28.54
CA LEU A 351 -11.60 6.02 -28.13
C LEU A 351 -11.05 7.34 -27.57
N PRO A 352 -11.25 8.49 -28.23
CA PRO A 352 -10.90 9.77 -27.65
C PRO A 352 -11.79 9.98 -26.41
N ASP A 353 -11.16 10.19 -25.25
CA ASP A 353 -11.87 10.35 -23.99
C ASP A 353 -12.91 11.48 -24.05
N LEU A 354 -14.18 11.09 -23.89
CA LEU A 354 -15.34 11.94 -23.61
C LEU A 354 -15.30 12.54 -22.18
N HIS A 355 -14.20 12.38 -21.45
CA HIS A 355 -14.02 12.88 -20.09
C HIS A 355 -13.17 14.16 -20.07
N SER A 356 -13.64 15.17 -20.79
CA SER A 356 -13.28 16.58 -20.56
C SER A 356 -14.56 17.36 -20.29
N SER A 357 -15.05 17.28 -19.05
CA SER A 357 -16.10 18.16 -18.50
C SER A 357 -15.96 18.23 -16.98
#